data_AF-A0A821ASP3-F1
#
_entry.id   AF-A0A821ASP3-F1
#
_cell.length_a   1.000
_cell.length_b   1.000
_cell.length_c   1.000
_cell.angle_alpha   90.00
_cell.angle_beta   90.00
_cell.angle_gamma   90.00
#
_symmetry.space_group_name_H-M   'P 1'
#
loop_
_entity.id
_entity.type
_entity.pdbx_description
1 polymer ?
#
loop_
_entity_poly.entity_id
_entity_poly.type
_entity_poly.pdbx_seq_one_letter_code
_entity_poly.pdbx_strand_id
1 'polypeptide(L)'
;MCVTRIDDIRRNYYCFTDGNGLISKGLARKIGEQLDYLIKYEQNELYPSAYQIRMADCKGIVIIDSESTLNQFYIKIRQCFIRYQVVDDNGKPLKNPEFKTVVGPVIITKNPCPYAGDIMTLKAVDLPELDCLKDAIVFSTKGNRPDCNKIAGSDLDGDQYFVYWGQELRISETIEPFEYKPQLPSDRSTPITANGVVNYCLSLLGATSHGEIYNLHAIVVDQNKEKHPKRTCQKLAIEMAAMFSAAIDSGKTGYQTDTNRIKEIRKIVGYKYPDFLMKTLSYQSESILGIIYRKALNFKTQNPQLFEGQDINDSINTSTR
;
A
#
# COMPACT_ATOMS: atom_id res chain seq x y z
N MET A 1 12.54 28.02 10.87
CA MET A 1 12.04 27.04 9.90
C MET A 1 11.04 27.75 9.00
N CYS A 2 11.23 27.74 7.68
CA CYS A 2 10.21 28.24 6.77
C CYS A 2 9.34 27.06 6.28
N VAL A 3 8.03 27.27 6.20
CA VAL A 3 7.08 26.31 5.60
C VAL A 3 6.50 26.96 4.37
N THR A 4 6.57 26.29 3.23
CA THR A 4 6.13 26.85 1.94
C THR A 4 5.23 25.84 1.23
N ARG A 5 4.05 26.25 0.77
CA ARG A 5 3.21 25.46 -0.13
C ARG A 5 3.70 25.66 -1.56
N ILE A 6 3.80 24.60 -2.35
CA ILE A 6 4.14 24.63 -3.77
C ILE A 6 3.25 23.63 -4.52
N ASP A 7 3.03 23.84 -5.81
CA ASP A 7 1.98 23.14 -6.55
C ASP A 7 2.28 21.65 -6.85
N ASP A 8 1.18 20.91 -7.05
CA ASP A 8 1.15 19.52 -7.52
C ASP A 8 1.51 19.39 -9.01
N ILE A 9 2.12 18.26 -9.38
CA ILE A 9 2.29 17.90 -10.79
C ILE A 9 1.06 17.14 -11.29
N ARG A 10 0.21 17.78 -12.09
CA ARG A 10 -1.04 17.21 -12.61
C ARG A 10 -1.03 17.09 -14.13
N ARG A 11 -1.49 15.95 -14.68
CA ARG A 11 -1.80 15.76 -16.12
C ARG A 11 -2.93 14.75 -16.29
N ASN A 12 -3.75 14.93 -17.32
CA ASN A 12 -4.84 14.01 -17.69
C ASN A 12 -5.69 13.58 -16.49
N TYR A 13 -6.14 14.55 -15.69
CA TYR A 13 -6.92 14.38 -14.45
C TYR A 13 -6.18 13.73 -13.25
N TYR A 14 -5.04 13.06 -13.46
CA TYR A 14 -4.26 12.47 -12.38
C TYR A 14 -3.30 13.47 -11.71
N CYS A 15 -3.11 13.28 -10.41
CA CYS A 15 -2.02 13.88 -9.67
C CYS A 15 -0.83 12.92 -9.60
N PHE A 16 0.34 13.35 -10.04
CA PHE A 16 1.59 12.58 -9.94
C PHE A 16 2.25 12.74 -8.56
N THR A 17 1.66 13.58 -7.70
CA THR A 17 2.14 13.97 -6.38
C THR A 17 0.94 14.25 -5.44
N ASP A 18 0.34 13.23 -4.81
CA ASP A 18 -0.82 13.26 -3.85
C ASP A 18 -0.58 12.83 -2.33
N GLY A 19 -0.12 13.70 -1.38
CA GLY A 19 0.40 13.44 0.03
C GLY A 19 1.93 13.53 0.45
N ASN A 20 2.78 14.53 0.12
CA ASN A 20 4.21 14.73 0.56
C ASN A 20 4.75 16.10 0.17
N GLY A 21 5.88 16.54 0.72
CA GLY A 21 6.70 17.56 0.09
C GLY A 21 8.21 17.28 0.13
N LEU A 22 8.99 18.36 0.17
CA LEU A 22 10.43 18.35 0.27
C LEU A 22 10.88 18.92 1.63
N ILE A 23 11.96 18.40 2.19
CA ILE A 23 12.63 18.91 3.40
C ILE A 23 14.10 19.22 3.08
N SER A 24 14.61 20.34 3.59
CA SER A 24 16.01 20.72 3.34
C SER A 24 16.99 19.85 4.14
N LYS A 25 18.16 19.57 3.55
CA LYS A 25 19.26 18.80 4.17
C LYS A 25 19.63 19.31 5.57
N GLY A 26 19.70 20.63 5.76
CA GLY A 26 19.98 21.24 7.06
C GLY A 26 18.93 20.95 8.14
N LEU A 27 17.65 20.91 7.77
CA LEU A 27 16.58 20.58 8.70
C LEU A 27 16.51 19.07 8.98
N ALA A 28 16.70 18.24 7.95
CA ALA A 28 16.74 16.79 8.06
C ALA A 28 17.87 16.30 9.00
N ARG A 29 19.09 16.84 8.82
CA ARG A 29 20.22 16.65 9.75
C ARG A 29 19.84 17.01 11.18
N LYS A 30 19.25 18.20 11.39
CA LYS A 30 18.86 18.66 12.73
C LYS A 30 17.79 17.80 13.39
N ILE A 31 16.87 17.21 12.62
CA ILE A 31 15.92 16.20 13.13
C ILE A 31 16.68 14.93 13.53
N GLY A 32 17.64 14.48 12.72
CA GLY A 32 18.53 13.36 13.05
C GLY A 32 19.32 13.59 14.35
N GLU A 33 19.85 14.80 14.56
CA GLU A 33 20.54 15.21 15.79
C GLU A 33 19.61 15.16 17.02
N GLN A 34 18.36 15.62 16.88
CA GLN A 34 17.39 15.66 17.98
C GLN A 34 16.77 14.29 18.33
N LEU A 35 16.71 13.37 17.36
CA LEU A 35 16.14 12.03 17.54
C LEU A 35 17.20 10.93 17.77
N ASP A 36 18.47 11.31 17.93
CA ASP A 36 19.64 10.40 18.00
C ASP A 36 19.66 9.37 16.84
N TYR A 37 19.34 9.85 15.64
CA TYR A 37 19.20 9.06 14.41
C TYR A 37 20.22 9.46 13.33
N LEU A 38 21.32 10.12 13.72
CA LEU A 38 22.47 10.32 12.84
C LEU A 38 23.30 9.05 12.74
N ILE A 39 23.38 8.48 11.54
CA ILE A 39 24.25 7.34 11.26
C ILE A 39 25.54 7.89 10.66
N LYS A 40 26.69 7.55 11.23
CA LYS A 40 27.99 7.88 10.61
C LYS A 40 28.27 6.90 9.48
N TYR A 41 28.57 7.42 8.29
CA TYR A 41 28.93 6.60 7.13
C TYR A 41 30.11 7.22 6.39
N GLU A 42 31.22 6.50 6.36
CA GLU A 42 32.51 7.00 5.88
C GLU A 42 32.89 8.34 6.55
N GLN A 43 33.04 9.41 5.77
CA GLN A 43 33.35 10.77 6.21
C GLN A 43 32.10 11.64 6.39
N ASN A 44 30.91 11.09 6.16
CA ASN A 44 29.64 11.80 6.11
C ASN A 44 28.68 11.39 7.25
N GLU A 45 27.68 12.22 7.47
CA GLU A 45 26.53 11.92 8.32
C GLU A 45 25.32 11.60 7.45
N LEU A 46 24.70 10.44 7.70
CA LEU A 46 23.42 10.06 7.14
C LEU A 46 22.29 10.42 8.11
N TYR A 47 21.19 10.88 7.52
CA TYR A 47 19.90 11.14 8.14
C TYR A 47 18.81 10.59 7.20
N PRO A 48 17.58 10.32 7.69
CA PRO A 48 16.52 9.72 6.88
C PRO A 48 16.27 10.47 5.55
N SER A 49 16.17 9.72 4.45
CA SER A 49 15.88 10.27 3.12
C SER A 49 14.42 10.71 2.94
N ALA A 50 13.53 10.23 3.81
CA ALA A 50 12.13 10.58 3.86
C ALA A 50 11.59 10.53 5.30
N TYR A 51 10.59 11.36 5.59
CA TYR A 51 9.94 11.45 6.90
C TYR A 51 8.43 11.45 6.72
N GLN A 52 7.69 10.55 7.36
CA GLN A 52 6.24 10.69 7.45
C GLN A 52 5.92 11.76 8.50
N ILE A 53 5.13 12.78 8.12
CA ILE A 53 4.82 13.93 8.95
C ILE A 53 3.31 14.13 9.13
N ARG A 54 2.95 14.68 10.29
CA ARG A 54 1.71 15.42 10.51
C ARG A 54 2.07 16.78 11.06
N MET A 55 1.67 17.84 10.37
CA MET A 55 1.96 19.22 10.78
C MET A 55 0.75 20.09 10.46
N ALA A 56 0.03 20.53 11.50
CA ALA A 56 -1.26 21.20 11.39
C ALA A 56 -2.27 20.40 10.53
N ASP A 57 -2.77 20.97 9.44
CA ASP A 57 -3.70 20.35 8.49
C ASP A 57 -3.03 19.38 7.50
N CYS A 58 -1.70 19.34 7.45
CA CYS A 58 -0.94 18.57 6.48
C CYS A 58 -0.56 17.18 7.04
N LYS A 59 -1.04 16.10 6.40
CA LYS A 59 -0.54 14.72 6.54
C LYS A 59 0.18 14.33 5.24
N GLY A 60 1.29 13.62 5.35
CA GLY A 60 1.95 13.01 4.21
C GLY A 60 3.39 12.71 4.55
N ILE A 61 4.27 12.82 3.56
CA ILE A 61 5.72 12.67 3.73
C ILE A 61 6.47 13.97 3.50
N VAL A 62 7.75 14.04 3.82
CA VAL A 62 8.71 14.93 3.15
C VAL A 62 9.97 14.15 2.78
N ILE A 63 10.44 14.27 1.53
CA ILE A 63 11.71 13.69 1.05
C ILE A 63 12.82 14.75 1.00
N ILE A 64 14.09 14.35 1.05
CA ILE A 64 15.20 15.30 0.94
C ILE A 64 15.13 16.07 -0.39
N ASP A 65 15.19 17.41 -0.30
CA ASP A 65 15.37 18.29 -1.44
C ASP A 65 16.82 18.17 -1.94
N SER A 66 17.04 17.52 -3.10
CA SER A 66 18.36 17.28 -3.69
C SER A 66 19.14 18.58 -3.90
N GLU A 67 18.45 19.65 -4.26
CA GLU A 67 19.00 20.98 -4.54
C GLU A 67 19.32 21.78 -3.27
N SER A 68 18.91 21.29 -2.09
CA SER A 68 19.13 22.01 -0.83
C SER A 68 20.55 21.84 -0.27
N THR A 69 20.93 22.79 0.58
CA THR A 69 22.21 22.84 1.29
C THR A 69 22.01 22.65 2.80
N LEU A 70 23.09 22.35 3.52
CA LEU A 70 23.06 22.18 4.98
C LEU A 70 22.72 23.46 5.76
N ASN A 71 22.88 24.64 5.13
CA ASN A 71 22.59 25.94 5.75
C ASN A 71 21.11 26.36 5.60
N GLN A 72 20.29 25.58 4.90
CA GLN A 72 18.88 25.87 4.66
C GLN A 72 17.99 25.05 5.60
N PHE A 73 16.97 25.70 6.16
CA PHE A 73 16.06 25.11 7.17
C PHE A 73 14.59 25.34 6.79
N TYR A 74 14.08 24.53 5.86
CA TYR A 74 12.71 24.62 5.35
C TYR A 74 12.03 23.26 5.18
N ILE A 75 10.70 23.31 5.16
CA ILE A 75 9.84 22.27 4.62
C ILE A 75 8.99 22.90 3.50
N LYS A 76 9.12 22.40 2.28
CA LYS A 76 8.22 22.74 1.17
C LYS A 76 7.14 21.68 1.11
N ILE A 77 5.95 21.93 1.63
CA ILE A 77 4.86 20.93 1.63
C ILE A 77 4.15 20.95 0.28
N ARG A 78 4.06 19.79 -0.36
CA ARG A 78 3.19 19.48 -1.51
C ARG A 78 2.17 18.42 -1.07
N GLN A 79 1.55 17.79 -2.05
CA GLN A 79 1.11 16.41 -2.02
C GLN A 79 2.17 15.49 -2.81
N CYS A 80 2.16 14.12 -2.82
CA CYS A 80 3.10 12.99 -2.47
C CYS A 80 4.35 12.44 -3.18
N PHE A 81 5.25 11.83 -2.33
CA PHE A 81 5.86 10.47 -2.25
C PHE A 81 6.75 10.05 -1.03
N ILE A 82 7.02 8.75 -0.79
CA ILE A 82 8.02 8.18 0.19
C ILE A 82 9.02 7.21 -0.44
N ARG A 83 10.10 6.98 0.32
CA ARG A 83 11.23 6.05 0.16
C ARG A 83 11.47 5.31 1.52
N TYR A 84 11.77 3.99 1.57
CA TYR A 84 11.95 3.19 2.83
C TYR A 84 13.30 2.43 3.01
N GLN A 85 13.78 2.28 4.26
CA GLN A 85 15.08 1.67 4.64
C GLN A 85 14.99 0.22 5.15
N VAL A 86 16.07 -0.57 4.95
CA VAL A 86 16.23 -1.90 5.57
C VAL A 86 16.72 -1.75 7.02
N VAL A 87 15.92 -2.29 7.94
CA VAL A 87 16.23 -2.44 9.37
C VAL A 87 16.72 -3.86 9.68
N ASP A 88 17.41 -4.03 10.81
CA ASP A 88 17.61 -5.36 11.39
C ASP A 88 16.29 -5.97 11.91
N ASP A 89 16.33 -7.25 12.32
CA ASP A 89 15.16 -7.98 12.85
C ASP A 89 14.50 -7.32 14.08
N ASN A 90 15.14 -6.29 14.67
CA ASN A 90 14.66 -5.53 15.83
C ASN A 90 14.24 -4.09 15.47
N GLY A 91 14.21 -3.73 14.19
CA GLY A 91 13.79 -2.40 13.73
C GLY A 91 14.86 -1.31 13.83
N LYS A 92 16.14 -1.65 14.04
CA LYS A 92 17.24 -0.67 14.08
C LYS A 92 17.95 -0.52 12.73
N PRO A 93 18.42 0.69 12.38
CA PRO A 93 19.27 0.87 11.21
C PRO A 93 20.65 0.25 11.44
N LEU A 94 21.20 -0.36 10.39
CA LEU A 94 22.53 -0.98 10.43
C LEU A 94 23.64 0.07 10.66
N LYS A 95 24.64 -0.27 11.47
CA LYS A 95 25.74 0.66 11.82
C LYS A 95 26.66 1.01 10.64
N ASN A 96 26.70 0.19 9.61
CA ASN A 96 27.41 0.41 8.33
C ASN A 96 26.50 -0.11 7.20
N PRO A 97 25.55 0.69 6.67
CA PRO A 97 24.66 0.24 5.61
C PRO A 97 25.37 0.20 4.25
N GLU A 98 25.42 -0.96 3.59
CA GLU A 98 25.87 -1.06 2.20
C GLU A 98 24.69 -0.74 1.26
N PHE A 99 24.76 0.38 0.54
CA PHE A 99 23.71 0.78 -0.40
C PHE A 99 23.92 0.16 -1.77
N LYS A 100 22.93 -0.59 -2.25
CA LYS A 100 22.94 -1.18 -3.60
C LYS A 100 21.80 -0.62 -4.45
N THR A 101 22.14 0.11 -5.51
CA THR A 101 21.16 0.55 -6.51
C THR A 101 20.65 -0.65 -7.31
N VAL A 102 19.32 -0.85 -7.33
CA VAL A 102 18.68 -1.84 -8.19
C VAL A 102 18.51 -1.23 -9.58
N VAL A 103 19.03 -1.91 -10.60
CA VAL A 103 18.93 -1.51 -12.01
C VAL A 103 18.45 -2.70 -12.85
N GLY A 104 17.51 -2.46 -13.76
CA GLY A 104 16.94 -3.51 -14.62
C GLY A 104 15.43 -3.72 -14.38
N PRO A 105 14.86 -4.83 -14.87
CA PRO A 105 13.44 -5.12 -14.69
C PRO A 105 13.13 -5.43 -13.22
N VAL A 106 12.02 -4.89 -12.72
CA VAL A 106 11.49 -5.15 -11.38
C VAL A 106 10.00 -5.44 -11.44
N ILE A 107 9.54 -6.39 -10.65
CA ILE A 107 8.12 -6.61 -10.35
C ILE A 107 7.76 -5.71 -9.18
N ILE A 108 6.64 -4.99 -9.27
CA ILE A 108 6.12 -4.14 -8.19
C ILE A 108 4.60 -4.31 -8.01
N THR A 109 4.14 -4.30 -6.77
CA THR A 109 2.72 -4.31 -6.41
C THR A 109 2.49 -3.75 -4.99
N LYS A 110 1.24 -3.55 -4.58
CA LYS A 110 0.83 -3.18 -3.22
C LYS A 110 -0.10 -4.26 -2.66
N ASN A 111 0.01 -4.54 -1.36
CA ASN A 111 -0.98 -5.36 -0.65
C ASN A 111 -2.01 -4.42 0.02
N PRO A 112 -3.34 -4.64 -0.14
CA PRO A 112 -3.98 -5.72 -0.91
C PRO A 112 -3.96 -5.51 -2.44
N CYS A 113 -3.84 -6.62 -3.18
CA CYS A 113 -3.73 -6.69 -4.64
C CYS A 113 -4.94 -7.46 -5.22
N PRO A 114 -6.14 -6.86 -5.31
CA PRO A 114 -7.33 -7.59 -5.76
C PRO A 114 -7.33 -7.88 -7.27
N TYR A 115 -6.71 -7.06 -8.11
CA TYR A 115 -6.75 -7.19 -9.57
C TYR A 115 -5.37 -7.51 -10.17
N ALA A 116 -5.32 -8.27 -11.26
CA ALA A 116 -4.03 -8.70 -11.83
C ALA A 116 -3.17 -7.55 -12.37
N GLY A 117 -3.78 -6.48 -12.88
CA GLY A 117 -3.06 -5.28 -13.33
C GLY A 117 -2.52 -4.41 -12.20
N ASP A 118 -2.79 -4.76 -10.93
CA ASP A 118 -2.12 -4.14 -9.78
C ASP A 118 -0.68 -4.69 -9.58
N ILE A 119 -0.27 -5.67 -10.37
CA ILE A 119 1.11 -6.18 -10.44
C ILE A 119 1.73 -5.70 -11.75
N MET A 120 2.77 -4.87 -11.64
CA MET A 120 3.44 -4.27 -12.80
C MET A 120 4.88 -4.75 -12.94
N THR A 121 5.36 -4.82 -14.18
CA THR A 121 6.81 -4.83 -14.47
C THR A 121 7.24 -3.42 -14.81
N LEU A 122 8.17 -2.85 -14.04
CA LEU A 122 8.82 -1.58 -14.33
C LEU A 122 10.32 -1.79 -14.63
N LYS A 123 10.99 -0.75 -15.11
CA LYS A 123 12.45 -0.73 -15.25
C LYS A 123 13.04 0.22 -14.21
N ALA A 124 13.74 -0.32 -13.22
CA ALA A 124 14.58 0.45 -12.33
C ALA A 124 15.79 0.99 -13.10
N VAL A 125 16.10 2.27 -12.89
CA VAL A 125 17.20 3.00 -13.52
C VAL A 125 17.96 3.77 -12.46
N ASP A 126 19.27 3.86 -12.64
CA ASP A 126 20.12 4.72 -11.81
C ASP A 126 20.13 6.16 -12.36
N LEU A 127 20.11 7.13 -11.46
CA LEU A 127 20.09 8.57 -11.74
C LEU A 127 20.94 9.27 -10.67
N PRO A 128 22.19 9.68 -10.99
CA PRO A 128 23.12 10.26 -10.02
C PRO A 128 22.57 11.50 -9.29
N GLU A 129 21.66 12.24 -9.92
CA GLU A 129 20.99 13.41 -9.33
C GLU A 129 20.12 13.06 -8.12
N LEU A 130 19.74 11.78 -7.99
CA LEU A 130 18.90 11.25 -6.91
C LEU A 130 19.71 10.45 -5.88
N ASP A 131 21.05 10.46 -5.93
CA ASP A 131 21.87 9.62 -5.04
C ASP A 131 21.69 9.94 -3.55
N CYS A 132 21.30 11.18 -3.21
CA CYS A 132 20.97 11.56 -1.83
C CYS A 132 19.67 10.94 -1.29
N LEU A 133 18.85 10.30 -2.15
CA LEU A 133 17.63 9.61 -1.78
C LEU A 133 17.92 8.11 -1.63
N LYS A 134 18.52 7.71 -0.51
CA LYS A 134 18.67 6.29 -0.18
C LYS A 134 17.32 5.67 0.15
N ASP A 135 17.27 4.34 0.16
CA ASP A 135 16.23 3.55 0.85
C ASP A 135 14.81 3.87 0.38
N ALA A 136 14.24 3.16 -0.62
CA ALA A 136 13.74 3.90 -1.78
C ALA A 136 12.68 3.26 -2.73
N ILE A 137 11.58 3.99 -3.04
CA ILE A 137 10.82 3.88 -4.31
C ILE A 137 10.46 5.29 -4.85
N VAL A 138 10.98 5.66 -6.03
CA VAL A 138 10.65 6.93 -6.72
C VAL A 138 10.03 6.57 -8.06
N PHE A 139 8.79 7.00 -8.26
CA PHE A 139 8.10 6.86 -9.54
C PHE A 139 8.41 8.05 -10.45
N SER A 140 8.31 7.84 -11.76
CA SER A 140 8.45 8.94 -12.71
C SER A 140 7.26 9.88 -12.59
N THR A 141 7.52 11.18 -12.54
CA THR A 141 6.47 12.20 -12.70
C THR A 141 6.08 12.41 -14.16
N LYS A 142 6.59 11.60 -15.12
CA LYS A 142 6.29 11.65 -16.55
C LYS A 142 5.20 10.64 -16.95
N GLY A 143 4.64 10.79 -18.15
CA GLY A 143 3.60 9.91 -18.69
C GLY A 143 2.17 10.42 -18.48
N ASN A 144 1.20 9.56 -18.82
CA ASN A 144 -0.23 9.88 -18.88
C ASN A 144 -1.02 9.55 -17.60
N ARG A 145 -0.58 8.55 -16.82
CA ARG A 145 -1.13 8.12 -15.53
C ARG A 145 0.05 7.76 -14.62
N PRO A 146 0.09 8.17 -13.34
CA PRO A 146 1.16 7.83 -12.41
C PRO A 146 1.29 6.31 -12.22
N ASP A 147 2.52 5.81 -12.09
CA ASP A 147 2.76 4.36 -11.91
C ASP A 147 2.24 3.85 -10.55
N CYS A 148 2.32 4.66 -9.50
CA CYS A 148 1.68 4.38 -8.21
C CYS A 148 0.16 4.17 -8.35
N ASN A 149 -0.53 5.11 -9.00
CA ASN A 149 -1.98 5.06 -9.17
C ASN A 149 -2.46 3.87 -10.04
N LYS A 150 -1.59 3.28 -10.86
CA LYS A 150 -1.88 2.02 -11.59
C LYS A 150 -1.92 0.81 -10.65
N ILE A 151 -1.15 0.84 -9.56
CA ILE A 151 -1.02 -0.25 -8.60
C ILE A 151 -2.14 -0.11 -7.55
N ALA A 152 -3.24 -0.84 -7.67
CA ALA A 152 -4.33 -0.85 -6.68
C ALA A 152 -4.89 0.55 -6.31
N GLY A 153 -4.81 1.53 -7.22
CA GLY A 153 -5.25 2.91 -6.98
C GLY A 153 -4.37 3.70 -5.99
N SER A 154 -3.15 3.22 -5.71
CA SER A 154 -2.25 3.77 -4.69
C SER A 154 -1.97 5.26 -4.83
N ASP A 155 -1.91 5.96 -3.70
CA ASP A 155 -1.23 7.24 -3.58
C ASP A 155 0.20 7.00 -3.08
N LEU A 156 0.83 8.01 -2.50
CA LEU A 156 2.14 7.88 -1.85
C LEU A 156 2.17 8.67 -0.52
N ASP A 157 1.05 8.72 0.22
CA ASP A 157 0.87 9.38 1.53
C ASP A 157 1.41 8.55 2.73
N GLY A 158 1.83 7.33 2.42
CA GLY A 158 2.31 6.30 3.35
C GLY A 158 2.33 4.90 2.73
N ASP A 159 1.76 4.71 1.53
CA ASP A 159 1.68 3.42 0.85
C ASP A 159 3.05 2.73 0.67
N GLN A 160 3.10 1.45 1.07
CA GLN A 160 4.25 0.56 0.93
C GLN A 160 4.03 -0.43 -0.22
N TYR A 161 5.09 -0.73 -0.96
CA TYR A 161 5.06 -1.62 -2.11
C TYR A 161 5.98 -2.80 -1.91
N PHE A 162 5.55 -3.97 -2.37
CA PHE A 162 6.43 -5.11 -2.58
C PHE A 162 7.18 -4.90 -3.90
N VAL A 163 8.52 -4.88 -3.85
CA VAL A 163 9.39 -4.81 -5.04
C VAL A 163 10.26 -6.05 -5.08
N TYR A 164 10.35 -6.68 -6.25
CA TYR A 164 11.13 -7.88 -6.46
C TYR A 164 11.95 -7.78 -7.75
N TRP A 165 13.25 -8.10 -7.64
CA TRP A 165 14.25 -8.01 -8.72
C TRP A 165 15.04 -9.32 -8.91
N GLY A 166 14.55 -10.43 -8.34
CA GLY A 166 15.11 -11.76 -8.55
C GLY A 166 14.75 -12.33 -9.93
N GLN A 167 15.31 -13.50 -10.27
CA GLN A 167 15.09 -14.14 -11.58
C GLN A 167 14.11 -15.31 -11.55
N GLU A 168 13.68 -15.69 -10.34
CA GLU A 168 12.88 -16.87 -10.02
C GLU A 168 11.38 -16.64 -10.32
N LEU A 169 10.86 -15.44 -10.04
CA LEU A 169 9.48 -15.04 -10.37
C LEU A 169 9.45 -14.26 -11.69
N ARG A 170 8.48 -14.57 -12.54
CA ARG A 170 8.26 -13.91 -13.83
C ARG A 170 6.77 -13.68 -14.03
N ILE A 171 6.39 -12.47 -14.44
CA ILE A 171 5.02 -12.20 -14.89
C ILE A 171 4.87 -12.81 -16.29
N SER A 172 3.94 -13.75 -16.44
CA SER A 172 3.69 -14.45 -17.71
C SER A 172 2.88 -13.62 -18.72
N GLU A 173 2.04 -12.71 -18.22
CA GLU A 173 1.11 -11.89 -18.99
C GLU A 173 0.89 -10.58 -18.23
N THR A 174 1.22 -9.44 -18.84
CA THR A 174 0.93 -8.11 -18.27
C THR A 174 -0.52 -7.75 -18.54
N ILE A 175 -1.25 -7.37 -17.49
CA ILE A 175 -2.64 -6.93 -17.57
C ILE A 175 -2.70 -5.41 -17.42
N GLU A 176 -3.52 -4.76 -18.24
CA GLU A 176 -3.71 -3.30 -18.18
C GLU A 176 -4.28 -2.87 -16.81
N PRO A 177 -3.68 -1.90 -16.12
CA PRO A 177 -4.11 -1.47 -14.78
C PRO A 177 -5.56 -0.98 -14.70
N PHE A 178 -6.33 -1.52 -13.76
CA PHE A 178 -7.71 -1.10 -13.55
C PHE A 178 -7.78 0.35 -13.06
N GLU A 179 -8.84 1.07 -13.45
CA GLU A 179 -9.09 2.44 -13.00
C GLU A 179 -10.06 2.43 -11.81
N TYR A 180 -9.49 2.36 -10.60
CA TYR A 180 -10.22 2.59 -9.36
C TYR A 180 -10.66 4.05 -9.30
N LYS A 181 -11.96 4.29 -9.51
CA LYS A 181 -12.52 5.64 -9.49
C LYS A 181 -12.61 6.13 -8.04
N PRO A 182 -11.97 7.27 -7.69
CA PRO A 182 -12.06 7.81 -6.35
C PRO A 182 -13.51 8.21 -6.05
N GLN A 183 -14.01 7.82 -4.88
CA GLN A 183 -15.31 8.28 -4.41
C GLN A 183 -15.18 9.74 -3.96
N LEU A 184 -16.06 10.61 -4.46
CA LEU A 184 -16.10 11.99 -3.97
C LEU A 184 -16.80 12.02 -2.61
N PRO A 185 -16.33 12.82 -1.64
CA PRO A 185 -17.04 13.02 -0.39
C PRO A 185 -18.47 13.50 -0.63
N SER A 186 -19.42 12.96 0.14
CA SER A 186 -20.74 13.60 0.30
C SER A 186 -20.58 15.07 0.70
N ASP A 187 -21.51 15.91 0.23
CA ASP A 187 -21.43 17.38 0.25
C ASP A 187 -20.73 17.98 1.49
N ARG A 188 -19.60 18.67 1.25
CA ARG A 188 -18.82 19.36 2.29
C ARG A 188 -19.42 20.70 2.72
N SER A 189 -20.50 21.18 2.09
CA SER A 189 -21.13 22.46 2.40
C SER A 189 -21.97 22.44 3.68
N THR A 190 -22.42 21.25 4.12
CA THR A 190 -23.25 21.11 5.32
C THR A 190 -22.45 21.45 6.59
N PRO A 191 -22.92 22.36 7.46
CA PRO A 191 -22.26 22.66 8.72
C PRO A 191 -22.14 21.43 9.63
N ILE A 192 -21.02 21.30 10.33
CA ILE A 192 -20.80 20.24 11.31
C ILE A 192 -21.76 20.45 12.50
N THR A 193 -22.64 19.50 12.73
CA THR A 193 -23.59 19.50 13.86
C THR A 193 -23.42 18.24 14.71
N ALA A 194 -23.80 18.30 15.99
CA ALA A 194 -23.76 17.13 16.87
C ALA A 194 -24.57 15.94 16.30
N ASN A 195 -25.76 16.21 15.73
CA ASN A 195 -26.57 15.19 15.06
C ASN A 195 -25.88 14.63 13.80
N GLY A 196 -25.19 15.47 13.03
CA GLY A 196 -24.37 15.03 11.90
C GLY A 196 -23.25 14.07 12.32
N VAL A 197 -22.56 14.36 13.42
CA VAL A 197 -21.52 13.49 13.99
C VAL A 197 -22.13 12.16 14.47
N VAL A 198 -23.27 12.18 15.18
CA VAL A 198 -23.96 10.95 15.62
C VAL A 198 -24.38 10.09 14.43
N ASN A 199 -25.02 10.69 13.41
CA ASN A 199 -25.43 9.99 12.21
C ASN A 199 -24.23 9.40 11.44
N TYR A 200 -23.11 10.12 11.37
CA TYR A 200 -21.87 9.62 10.78
C TYR A 200 -21.32 8.42 11.55
N CYS A 201 -21.21 8.49 12.88
CA CYS A 201 -20.80 7.36 13.71
C CYS A 201 -21.72 6.14 13.55
N LEU A 202 -23.04 6.33 13.48
CA LEU A 202 -24.00 5.25 13.19
C LEU A 202 -23.79 4.64 11.79
N SER A 203 -23.45 5.45 10.79
CA SER A 203 -23.17 4.95 9.44
C SER A 203 -21.92 4.07 9.38
N LEU A 204 -20.89 4.36 10.18
CA LEU A 204 -19.70 3.52 10.30
C LEU A 204 -19.99 2.16 10.94
N LEU A 205 -20.92 2.10 11.91
CA LEU A 205 -21.33 0.85 12.56
C LEU A 205 -22.21 -0.04 11.67
N GLY A 206 -22.95 0.55 10.72
CA GLY A 206 -23.83 -0.17 9.80
C GLY A 206 -23.17 -0.63 8.49
N ALA A 207 -21.94 -0.20 8.21
CA ALA A 207 -21.25 -0.51 6.96
C ALA A 207 -20.68 -1.94 6.93
N THR A 208 -20.87 -2.65 5.81
CA THR A 208 -20.13 -3.89 5.53
C THR A 208 -18.63 -3.59 5.50
N SER A 209 -17.85 -4.30 6.30
CA SER A 209 -16.41 -4.06 6.39
C SER A 209 -15.71 -4.40 5.08
N HIS A 210 -14.67 -3.64 4.75
CA HIS A 210 -13.82 -3.92 3.58
C HIS A 210 -13.24 -5.35 3.63
N GLY A 211 -12.99 -5.89 4.83
CA GLY A 211 -12.58 -7.28 5.05
C GLY A 211 -13.63 -8.32 4.63
N GLU A 212 -14.93 -8.07 4.81
CA GLU A 212 -15.98 -8.98 4.29
C GLU A 212 -16.00 -8.99 2.76
N ILE A 213 -15.89 -7.80 2.14
CA ILE A 213 -15.81 -7.66 0.68
C ILE A 213 -14.58 -8.41 0.13
N TYR A 214 -13.42 -8.26 0.78
CA TYR A 214 -12.18 -8.92 0.33
C TYR A 214 -12.23 -10.45 0.48
N ASN A 215 -12.80 -10.96 1.58
CA ASN A 215 -13.02 -12.39 1.76
C ASN A 215 -13.98 -12.95 0.69
N LEU A 216 -15.06 -12.22 0.37
CA LEU A 216 -16.02 -12.63 -0.65
C LEU A 216 -15.42 -12.53 -2.07
N HIS A 217 -14.54 -11.55 -2.34
CA HIS A 217 -13.73 -11.47 -3.55
C HIS A 217 -12.82 -12.69 -3.70
N ALA A 218 -12.13 -13.10 -2.63
CA ALA A 218 -11.31 -14.31 -2.64
C ALA A 218 -12.12 -15.57 -2.99
N ILE A 219 -13.38 -15.69 -2.54
CA ILE A 219 -14.27 -16.80 -2.93
C ILE A 219 -14.63 -16.73 -4.42
N VAL A 220 -15.04 -15.55 -4.92
CA VAL A 220 -15.38 -15.32 -6.34
C VAL A 220 -14.22 -15.70 -7.26
N VAL A 221 -13.00 -15.29 -6.90
CA VAL A 221 -11.78 -15.62 -7.64
C VAL A 221 -11.45 -17.11 -7.51
N ASP A 222 -11.57 -17.70 -6.33
CA ASP A 222 -11.15 -19.10 -6.13
C ASP A 222 -12.02 -20.12 -6.85
N GLN A 223 -13.35 -19.90 -6.85
CA GLN A 223 -14.33 -20.74 -7.54
C GLN A 223 -14.28 -20.60 -9.06
N ASN A 224 -13.61 -19.57 -9.59
CA ASN A 224 -13.56 -19.34 -11.03
C ASN A 224 -12.59 -20.32 -11.73
N LYS A 225 -13.05 -20.97 -12.79
CA LYS A 225 -12.28 -22.02 -13.49
C LYS A 225 -11.19 -21.51 -14.44
N GLU A 226 -11.15 -20.20 -14.69
CA GLU A 226 -10.04 -19.59 -15.44
C GLU A 226 -8.72 -19.70 -14.68
N LYS A 227 -7.63 -19.75 -15.45
CA LYS A 227 -6.27 -19.66 -14.90
C LYS A 227 -5.95 -18.20 -14.57
N HIS A 228 -5.05 -17.98 -13.62
CA HIS A 228 -4.46 -16.65 -13.42
C HIS A 228 -3.65 -16.25 -14.67
N PRO A 229 -3.62 -14.95 -15.05
CA PRO A 229 -4.25 -13.82 -14.37
C PRO A 229 -5.76 -13.66 -14.63
N LYS A 230 -6.31 -14.24 -15.72
CA LYS A 230 -7.69 -14.04 -16.21
C LYS A 230 -8.79 -14.24 -15.17
N ARG A 231 -8.53 -15.06 -14.16
CA ARG A 231 -9.37 -15.33 -12.98
C ARG A 231 -9.80 -14.07 -12.21
N THR A 232 -8.90 -13.10 -11.99
CA THR A 232 -9.22 -11.81 -11.33
C THR A 232 -9.73 -10.75 -12.32
N CYS A 233 -9.55 -10.97 -13.62
CA CYS A 233 -10.05 -10.11 -14.69
C CYS A 233 -11.53 -10.38 -15.06
N GLN A 234 -12.21 -11.27 -14.33
CA GLN A 234 -13.62 -11.56 -14.55
C GLN A 234 -14.50 -10.42 -14.04
N LYS A 235 -15.62 -10.16 -14.72
CA LYS A 235 -16.52 -9.03 -14.41
C LYS A 235 -16.87 -8.93 -12.92
N LEU A 236 -17.20 -10.06 -12.28
CA LEU A 236 -17.56 -10.12 -10.87
C LEU A 236 -16.37 -9.88 -9.93
N ALA A 237 -15.17 -10.36 -10.29
CA ALA A 237 -13.96 -10.09 -9.51
C ALA A 237 -13.56 -8.61 -9.59
N ILE A 238 -13.61 -8.00 -10.78
CA ILE A 238 -13.39 -6.56 -10.99
C ILE A 238 -14.42 -5.71 -10.24
N GLU A 239 -15.71 -6.08 -10.31
CA GLU A 239 -16.79 -5.42 -9.57
C GLU A 239 -16.49 -5.41 -8.06
N MET A 240 -16.06 -6.53 -7.52
CA MET A 240 -15.69 -6.66 -6.11
C MET A 240 -14.39 -5.93 -5.74
N ALA A 241 -13.38 -5.90 -6.62
CA ALA A 241 -12.16 -5.12 -6.44
C ALA A 241 -12.47 -3.61 -6.35
N ALA A 242 -13.39 -3.13 -7.20
CA ALA A 242 -13.86 -1.74 -7.16
C ALA A 242 -14.65 -1.41 -5.88
N MET A 243 -15.55 -2.30 -5.45
CA MET A 243 -16.27 -2.15 -4.16
C MET A 243 -15.30 -2.15 -2.96
N PHE A 244 -14.29 -3.01 -3.00
CA PHE A 244 -13.28 -3.11 -1.95
C PHE A 244 -12.46 -1.82 -1.83
N SER A 245 -11.97 -1.29 -2.96
CA SER A 245 -11.26 0.00 -3.02
C SER A 245 -12.12 1.14 -2.48
N ALA A 246 -13.39 1.24 -2.90
CA ALA A 246 -14.32 2.26 -2.41
C ALA A 246 -14.59 2.14 -0.89
N ALA A 247 -14.65 0.90 -0.37
CA ALA A 247 -14.87 0.65 1.07
C ALA A 247 -13.67 1.00 1.95
N ILE A 248 -12.43 0.95 1.45
CA ILE A 248 -11.24 1.43 2.18
C ILE A 248 -11.37 2.94 2.47
N ASP A 249 -11.74 3.73 1.45
CA ASP A 249 -11.89 5.19 1.58
C ASP A 249 -13.25 5.64 2.13
N SER A 250 -14.12 4.72 2.57
CA SER A 250 -15.44 5.03 3.15
C SER A 250 -15.36 6.06 4.28
N GLY A 251 -14.39 5.94 5.18
CA GLY A 251 -14.15 6.88 6.29
C GLY A 251 -13.64 8.27 5.87
N LYS A 252 -13.24 8.47 4.61
CA LYS A 252 -12.89 9.79 4.04
C LYS A 252 -14.01 10.38 3.16
N THR A 253 -14.86 9.51 2.61
CA THR A 253 -15.77 9.84 1.49
C THR A 253 -17.25 9.74 1.86
N GLY A 254 -17.58 9.05 2.96
CA GLY A 254 -18.96 8.70 3.31
C GLY A 254 -19.54 7.60 2.40
N TYR A 255 -18.72 6.92 1.59
CA TYR A 255 -19.17 5.82 0.74
C TYR A 255 -19.80 4.70 1.57
N GLN A 256 -21.03 4.32 1.20
CA GLN A 256 -21.75 3.20 1.78
C GLN A 256 -21.75 2.02 0.80
N THR A 257 -21.20 0.89 1.23
CA THR A 257 -21.19 -0.37 0.48
C THR A 257 -22.61 -0.82 0.16
N ASP A 258 -22.87 -1.29 -1.06
CA ASP A 258 -24.15 -1.90 -1.42
C ASP A 258 -24.30 -3.30 -0.77
N THR A 259 -24.84 -3.30 0.45
CA THR A 259 -25.10 -4.51 1.24
C THR A 259 -26.10 -5.45 0.56
N ASN A 260 -26.99 -4.97 -0.32
CA ASN A 260 -27.90 -5.84 -1.07
C ASN A 260 -27.12 -6.61 -2.14
N ARG A 261 -26.26 -5.90 -2.88
CA ARG A 261 -25.39 -6.52 -3.88
C ARG A 261 -24.42 -7.53 -3.26
N ILE A 262 -23.83 -7.23 -2.10
CA ILE A 262 -23.02 -8.21 -1.34
C ILE A 262 -23.83 -9.47 -1.00
N LYS A 263 -25.09 -9.32 -0.55
CA LYS A 263 -25.98 -10.47 -0.27
C LYS A 263 -26.35 -11.27 -1.51
N GLU A 264 -26.51 -10.64 -2.68
CA GLU A 264 -26.71 -11.33 -3.96
C GLU A 264 -25.49 -12.17 -4.33
N ILE A 265 -24.30 -11.56 -4.33
CA ILE A 265 -23.04 -12.24 -4.65
C ILE A 265 -22.83 -13.42 -3.70
N ARG A 266 -23.12 -13.24 -2.40
CA ARG A 266 -23.04 -14.32 -1.39
C ARG A 266 -24.00 -15.49 -1.68
N LYS A 267 -25.19 -15.24 -2.23
CA LYS A 267 -26.10 -16.31 -2.69
C LYS A 267 -25.56 -17.04 -3.92
N ILE A 268 -24.87 -16.33 -4.82
CA ILE A 268 -24.28 -16.90 -6.05
C ILE A 268 -23.11 -17.83 -5.73
N VAL A 269 -22.15 -17.40 -4.90
CA VAL A 269 -20.96 -18.21 -4.56
C VAL A 269 -21.17 -19.16 -3.36
N GLY A 270 -22.32 -19.05 -2.69
CA GLY A 270 -22.65 -19.81 -1.49
C GLY A 270 -21.89 -19.36 -0.24
N TYR A 271 -22.10 -20.12 0.85
CA TYR A 271 -21.71 -19.71 2.20
C TYR A 271 -20.39 -20.33 2.71
N LYS A 272 -19.78 -21.27 1.97
CA LYS A 272 -18.48 -21.86 2.32
C LYS A 272 -17.33 -20.94 1.88
N TYR A 273 -16.23 -20.95 2.64
CA TYR A 273 -14.97 -20.26 2.30
C TYR A 273 -13.93 -21.26 1.78
N PRO A 274 -12.97 -20.86 0.93
CA PRO A 274 -11.81 -21.73 0.65
C PRO A 274 -11.02 -21.97 1.94
N ASP A 275 -10.45 -23.17 2.07
CA ASP A 275 -9.73 -23.66 3.25
C ASP A 275 -8.55 -22.76 3.68
N PHE A 276 -7.87 -22.11 2.72
CA PHE A 276 -6.79 -21.16 3.01
C PHE A 276 -7.23 -19.89 3.76
N LEU A 277 -8.53 -19.58 3.85
CA LEU A 277 -9.05 -18.50 4.70
C LEU A 277 -9.36 -18.94 6.14
N MET A 278 -9.08 -20.20 6.48
CA MET A 278 -9.14 -20.75 7.85
C MET A 278 -10.49 -20.52 8.57
N LYS A 279 -11.59 -20.51 7.82
CA LYS A 279 -12.95 -20.39 8.38
C LYS A 279 -13.58 -21.77 8.62
N THR A 280 -14.38 -21.89 9.68
CA THR A 280 -15.04 -23.13 10.12
C THR A 280 -15.88 -23.80 9.03
N LEU A 281 -16.65 -23.01 8.28
CA LEU A 281 -17.45 -23.50 7.16
C LEU A 281 -16.68 -23.33 5.85
N SER A 282 -15.88 -24.33 5.49
CA SER A 282 -14.96 -24.27 4.35
C SER A 282 -15.11 -25.38 3.30
N TYR A 283 -14.45 -25.19 2.16
CA TYR A 283 -14.22 -26.17 1.10
C TYR A 283 -12.73 -26.22 0.75
N GLN A 284 -12.24 -27.37 0.31
CA GLN A 284 -10.85 -27.52 -0.14
C GLN A 284 -10.64 -26.78 -1.46
N SER A 285 -9.81 -25.73 -1.46
CA SER A 285 -9.51 -24.95 -2.67
C SER A 285 -8.54 -25.71 -3.59
N GLU A 286 -8.84 -25.79 -4.88
CA GLU A 286 -7.95 -26.36 -5.90
C GLU A 286 -6.90 -25.36 -6.41
N SER A 287 -6.95 -24.09 -5.98
CA SER A 287 -6.00 -23.08 -6.44
C SER A 287 -4.63 -23.22 -5.78
N ILE A 288 -3.66 -22.46 -6.32
CA ILE A 288 -2.31 -22.41 -5.78
C ILE A 288 -2.28 -21.97 -4.31
N LEU A 289 -3.20 -21.11 -3.86
CA LEU A 289 -3.32 -20.71 -2.46
C LEU A 289 -3.76 -21.86 -1.57
N GLY A 290 -4.78 -22.62 -1.98
CA GLY A 290 -5.19 -23.85 -1.27
C GLY A 290 -4.07 -24.90 -1.21
N ILE A 291 -3.36 -25.10 -2.33
CA ILE A 291 -2.25 -26.05 -2.40
C ILE A 291 -1.09 -25.63 -1.50
N ILE A 292 -0.69 -24.35 -1.50
CA ILE A 292 0.36 -23.82 -0.62
C ILE A 292 -0.07 -23.92 0.85
N TYR A 293 -1.30 -23.51 1.18
CA TYR A 293 -1.84 -23.60 2.54
C TYR A 293 -1.77 -25.03 3.09
N ARG A 294 -2.28 -26.02 2.35
CA ARG A 294 -2.24 -27.42 2.79
C ARG A 294 -0.82 -27.99 2.88
N LYS A 295 0.09 -27.58 1.98
CA LYS A 295 1.52 -27.96 2.07
C LYS A 295 2.18 -27.34 3.31
N ALA A 296 1.94 -26.08 3.61
CA ALA A 296 2.47 -25.39 4.79
C ALA A 296 1.90 -25.99 6.09
N LEU A 297 0.60 -26.31 6.11
CA LEU A 297 -0.03 -27.00 7.24
C LEU A 297 0.59 -28.37 7.48
N ASN A 298 0.75 -29.19 6.42
CA ASN A 298 1.41 -30.49 6.53
C ASN A 298 2.88 -30.36 7.01
N PHE A 299 3.63 -29.39 6.47
CA PHE A 299 5.00 -29.11 6.93
C PHE A 299 5.04 -28.74 8.43
N LYS A 300 4.10 -27.91 8.90
CA LYS A 300 3.97 -27.58 10.33
C LYS A 300 3.64 -28.82 11.18
N THR A 301 2.70 -29.66 10.74
CA THR A 301 2.34 -30.91 11.43
C THR A 301 3.49 -31.92 11.48
N GLN A 302 4.34 -31.97 10.45
CA GLN A 302 5.51 -32.85 10.40
C GLN A 302 6.72 -32.31 11.18
N ASN A 303 6.76 -31.01 11.49
CA ASN A 303 7.90 -30.36 12.14
C ASN A 303 7.47 -29.47 13.33
N PRO A 304 6.67 -29.98 14.30
CA PRO A 304 6.14 -29.17 15.40
C PRO A 304 7.23 -28.45 16.20
N GLN A 305 8.41 -29.09 16.36
CA GLN A 305 9.58 -28.54 17.06
C GLN A 305 10.13 -27.24 16.45
N LEU A 306 9.82 -26.93 15.19
CA LEU A 306 10.22 -25.66 14.56
C LEU A 306 9.29 -24.48 14.91
N PHE A 307 8.19 -24.76 15.62
CA PHE A 307 7.13 -23.79 15.91
C PHE A 307 6.75 -23.74 17.40
N GLU A 308 7.45 -24.48 18.27
CA GLU A 308 7.27 -24.38 19.72
C GLU A 308 7.65 -22.98 20.23
N GLY A 309 6.81 -22.39 21.07
CA GLY A 309 7.00 -21.03 21.60
C GLY A 309 6.50 -19.89 20.70
N GLN A 310 5.96 -20.16 19.51
CA GLN A 310 5.33 -19.14 18.65
C GLN A 310 3.80 -19.36 18.51
N ASP A 311 3.03 -18.80 19.44
CA ASP A 311 1.56 -18.75 19.35
C ASP A 311 1.09 -17.69 18.34
N ILE A 312 1.22 -18.01 17.06
CA ILE A 312 0.78 -17.17 15.91
C ILE A 312 -0.76 -17.09 15.82
N ASN A 313 -1.50 -17.90 16.60
CA ASN A 313 -2.96 -17.91 16.59
C ASN A 313 -3.59 -16.58 17.08
N ASP A 314 -2.89 -15.79 17.91
CA ASP A 314 -3.38 -14.49 18.38
C ASP A 314 -3.10 -13.34 17.39
N SER A 315 -2.04 -13.44 16.59
CA SER A 315 -1.66 -12.39 15.63
C SER A 315 -2.41 -12.46 14.29
N ILE A 316 -3.08 -13.58 13.97
CA ILE A 316 -3.93 -13.69 12.76
C ILE A 316 -5.39 -13.31 13.07
N ASN A 317 -5.94 -13.70 14.23
CA ASN A 317 -7.32 -13.38 14.60
C ASN A 317 -7.59 -11.88 14.79
N THR A 318 -6.55 -11.10 15.14
CA THR A 318 -6.61 -9.64 15.28
C THR A 318 -6.70 -8.88 13.95
N SER A 319 -6.44 -9.53 12.81
CA SER A 319 -6.55 -8.92 11.46
C SER A 319 -7.97 -8.94 10.86
N THR A 320 -8.97 -9.46 11.59
CA THR A 320 -10.38 -9.52 11.13
C THR A 320 -11.37 -8.88 12.11
N ARG A 321 -10.96 -7.81 12.79
CA ARG A 321 -11.86 -6.84 13.44
C ARG A 321 -11.79 -5.49 12.74
#